data_AF-A0A933GXR6-F1
#
_entry.id   AF-A0A933GXR6-F1
#
_cell.length_a   1.000
_cell.length_b   1.000
_cell.length_c   1.000
_cell.angle_alpha   90.00
_cell.angle_beta   90.00
_cell.angle_gamma   90.00
#
_symmetry.space_group_name_H-M   'P 1'
#
loop_
_entity.id
_entity.type
_entity.pdbx_description
1 polymer ?
#
loop_
_entity_poly.entity_id
_entity_poly.type
_entity_poly.pdbx_seq_one_letter_code
_entity_poly.pdbx_strand_id
1 'polypeptide(L)' 'MRARSAIADIPYLEAAAAIRPDHSIGYVTLGRCLERLGRTHRAREVCEKGIAVAKRCGDLLPLQEMQRQLASLP' A
#
# COMPACT_ATOMS: atom_id res chain seq x y z
N MET A 1 7.47 20.42 -1.67
CA MET A 1 7.98 19.91 -0.37
C MET A 1 7.01 18.86 0.23
N ARG A 2 6.86 17.66 -0.37
CA ARG A 2 5.96 16.58 0.13
C ARG A 2 6.55 15.16 0.02
N ALA A 3 7.82 15.02 -0.37
CA ALA A 3 8.47 13.72 -0.56
C ALA A 3 9.23 13.24 0.70
N ARG A 4 9.71 14.17 1.54
CA ARG A 4 10.57 13.83 2.67
C ARG A 4 9.82 13.15 3.84
N SER A 5 8.52 13.44 4.05
CA SER A 5 7.73 12.73 5.08
C SER A 5 7.41 11.31 4.65
N ALA A 6 7.05 11.09 3.38
CA ALA A 6 6.63 9.79 2.86
C ALA A 6 7.72 8.70 2.93
N ILE A 7 9.01 9.07 2.88
CA ILE A 7 10.12 8.12 3.05
C ILE A 7 10.22 7.64 4.50
N ALA A 8 10.10 8.57 5.46
CA ALA A 8 10.19 8.27 6.88
C ALA A 8 9.04 7.36 7.35
N ASP A 9 7.90 7.40 6.66
CA ASP A 9 6.71 6.61 7.00
C ASP A 9 6.81 5.14 6.54
N ILE A 10 7.66 4.80 5.55
CA ILE A 10 7.73 3.44 4.99
C ILE A 10 8.08 2.38 6.04
N PRO A 11 9.16 2.51 6.84
CA PRO A 11 9.50 1.51 7.84
C PRO A 11 8.38 1.31 8.87
N TYR A 12 7.69 2.40 9.24
CA TYR A 12 6.57 2.34 10.17
C TYR A 12 5.37 1.60 9.55
N LEU A 13 5.08 1.84 8.27
CA LEU A 13 4.00 1.16 7.55
C LEU A 13 4.31 -0.33 7.30
N GLU A 14 5.56 -0.67 6.99
CA GLU A 14 6.01 -2.07 6.87
C GLU A 14 5.89 -2.79 8.22
N ALA A 15 6.30 -2.16 9.32
CA ALA A 15 6.13 -2.71 10.67
C ALA A 15 4.65 -2.86 11.04
N ALA A 16 3.80 -1.87 10.70
CA ALA A 16 2.37 -1.95 10.94
C ALA A 16 1.71 -3.11 10.18
N ALA A 17 2.13 -3.37 8.94
CA ALA A 17 1.67 -4.52 8.16
C ALA A 17 2.14 -5.87 8.75
N ALA A 18 3.30 -5.90 9.42
CA ALA A 18 3.78 -7.09 10.12
C ALA A 18 3.00 -7.36 11.43
N ILE A 19 2.65 -6.31 12.18
CA ILE A 19 1.91 -6.43 13.45
C ILE A 19 0.43 -6.75 13.21
N ARG A 20 -0.19 -6.12 12.20
CA ARG A 20 -1.59 -6.34 11.83
C ARG A 20 -1.71 -6.64 10.34
N PRO A 21 -1.47 -7.91 9.94
CA PRO A 21 -1.46 -8.30 8.53
C PRO A 21 -2.85 -8.26 7.88
N ASP A 22 -3.92 -8.16 8.67
CA ASP A 22 -5.31 -7.98 8.25
C ASP A 22 -5.70 -6.50 8.03
N HIS A 23 -4.82 -5.56 8.38
CA HIS A 23 -5.08 -4.13 8.25
C HIS A 23 -4.88 -3.64 6.81
N SER A 24 -5.85 -3.94 5.94
CA SER A 24 -5.84 -3.68 4.50
C SER A 24 -5.57 -2.21 4.11
N ILE A 25 -6.01 -1.24 4.91
CA ILE A 25 -5.74 0.21 4.68
C ILE A 25 -4.26 0.57 4.84
N GLY A 26 -3.49 -0.21 5.61
CA GLY A 26 -2.04 -0.05 5.70
C GLY A 26 -1.35 -0.26 4.35
N TYR A 27 -1.81 -1.25 3.58
CA TYR A 27 -1.29 -1.55 2.26
C TYR A 27 -1.61 -0.44 1.24
N VAL A 28 -2.81 0.17 1.30
CA VAL A 28 -3.16 1.36 0.50
C VAL A 28 -2.17 2.50 0.76
N THR A 29 -1.85 2.74 2.03
CA THR A 29 -0.99 3.87 2.43
C THR A 29 0.45 3.61 1.99
N LEU A 30 0.94 2.40 2.21
CA LEU A 30 2.29 1.99 1.80
C LEU A 30 2.46 2.02 0.28
N GLY A 31 1.48 1.52 -0.48
CA GLY A 31 1.47 1.56 -1.95
C GLY A 31 1.61 2.99 -2.49
N ARG A 32 0.80 3.93 -1.98
CA ARG A 32 0.90 5.36 -2.35
C ARG A 32 2.24 5.98 -2.00
N CYS A 33 2.81 5.65 -0.84
CA CYS A 33 4.12 6.16 -0.45
C CYS A 33 5.21 5.67 -1.41
N LEU A 34 5.19 4.39 -1.78
CA LEU A 34 6.14 3.79 -2.70
C LEU A 34 6.01 4.35 -4.12
N GLU A 35 4.77 4.50 -4.61
CA GLU A 35 4.46 5.12 -5.91
C GLU A 35 5.02 6.55 -5.99
N ARG A 36 4.75 7.39 -4.99
CA ARG A 36 5.22 8.79 -4.93
C ARG A 36 6.75 8.92 -4.86
N LEU A 37 7.44 7.85 -4.48
CA LEU A 37 8.90 7.79 -4.43
C LEU A 37 9.51 7.14 -5.69
N GLY A 38 8.69 6.85 -6.70
CA GLY A 38 9.13 6.19 -7.93
C GLY A 38 9.51 4.71 -7.73
N ARG A 39 9.19 4.11 -6.58
CA ARG A 39 9.47 2.69 -6.30
C ARG A 39 8.32 1.81 -6.82
N THR A 40 8.00 1.97 -8.11
CA THR A 40 6.83 1.37 -8.77
C THR A 40 6.74 -0.14 -8.60
N HIS A 41 7.86 -0.86 -8.74
CA HIS A 41 7.89 -2.32 -8.56
C HIS A 41 7.44 -2.73 -7.14
N ARG A 42 7.93 -2.04 -6.11
CA ARG A 42 7.51 -2.29 -4.73
C ARG A 42 6.08 -1.85 -4.46
N ALA A 43 5.62 -0.75 -5.08
CA ALA A 43 4.22 -0.33 -4.96
C ALA A 43 3.28 -1.42 -5.51
N ARG A 44 3.62 -2.01 -6.66
CA ARG A 44 2.90 -3.16 -7.25
C ARG A 44 2.83 -4.34 -6.29
N GLU A 45 3.98 -4.80 -5.77
CA GLU A 45 4.02 -5.93 -4.83
C GLU A 45 3.16 -5.69 -3.57
N VAL A 46 3.21 -4.48 -3.02
CA VAL A 46 2.45 -4.11 -1.82
C VAL A 46 0.95 -4.10 -2.12
N CYS A 47 0.54 -3.50 -3.23
CA CYS A 47 -0.87 -3.48 -3.62
C CYS A 47 -1.41 -4.89 -3.91
N GLU A 48 -0.63 -5.77 -4.55
CA GLU A 48 -1.03 -7.16 -4.81
C GLU A 48 -1.24 -7.94 -3.51
N LYS A 49 -0.29 -7.82 -2.57
CA LYS A 49 -0.42 -8.42 -1.22
C LYS A 49 -1.64 -7.86 -0.48
N GLY A 50 -1.82 -6.55 -0.49
CA GLY A 50 -2.93 -5.88 0.17
C GLY A 50 -4.29 -6.26 -0.41
N ILE A 51 -4.39 -6.46 -1.74
CA ILE A 51 -5.61 -6.96 -2.39
C ILE A 51 -6.00 -8.34 -1.87
N ALA A 52 -5.03 -9.25 -1.71
CA ALA A 52 -5.29 -10.58 -1.18
C ALA A 52 -5.80 -10.51 0.27
N VAL A 53 -5.24 -9.61 1.08
CA VAL A 53 -5.71 -9.32 2.45
C VAL A 53 -7.12 -8.75 2.44
N ALA A 54 -7.37 -7.69 1.67
CA ALA A 54 -8.65 -7.00 1.61
C ALA A 54 -9.78 -7.93 1.15
N LYS A 55 -9.52 -8.81 0.16
CA LYS A 55 -10.49 -9.85 -0.25
C LYS A 55 -10.82 -10.81 0.88
N ARG A 56 -9.81 -11.27 1.63
CA ARG A 56 -10.02 -12.18 2.76
C ARG A 56 -10.79 -11.52 3.90
N CYS A 57 -10.56 -10.22 4.15
CA CYS A 57 -11.23 -9.46 5.19
C CYS A 57 -12.60 -8.89 4.77
N GLY A 58 -12.97 -8.91 3.49
CA GLY A 58 -14.19 -8.28 2.97
C GLY A 58 -14.10 -6.76 2.83
N ASP A 59 -12.89 -6.20 2.81
CA ASP A 59 -12.63 -4.75 2.79
C ASP A 59 -12.72 -4.19 1.37
N LEU A 60 -13.94 -3.84 0.94
CA LEU A 60 -14.21 -3.39 -0.43
C LEU A 60 -13.51 -2.08 -0.79
N LEU A 61 -13.46 -1.10 0.13
CA LEU A 61 -12.85 0.20 -0.17
C LEU A 61 -11.32 0.11 -0.36
N PRO A 62 -10.54 -0.50 0.56
CA PRO A 62 -9.11 -0.73 0.33
C PRO A 62 -8.84 -1.56 -0.92
N LEU A 63 -9.66 -2.58 -1.20
CA LEU A 63 -9.55 -3.39 -2.40
C LEU A 63 -9.62 -2.55 -3.68
N GLN A 64 -10.67 -1.75 -3.83
CA GLN A 64 -10.87 -0.89 -5.01
C GLN A 64 -9.76 0.16 -5.14
N GLU A 65 -9.33 0.73 -4.01
CA GLU A 65 -8.28 1.73 -3.99
C GLU A 65 -6.93 1.16 -4.47
N MET A 66 -6.55 -0.03 -4.01
CA MET A 66 -5.33 -0.70 -4.45
C MET A 66 -5.40 -1.15 -5.91
N GLN A 67 -6.56 -1.59 -6.39
CA GLN A 67 -6.76 -1.90 -7.81
C GLN A 67 -6.58 -0.67 -8.69
N ARG A 68 -7.12 0.48 -8.26
CA ARG A 68 -6.94 1.76 -8.96
C ARG A 68 -5.48 2.18 -8.99
N GLN A 69 -4.78 2.05 -7.87
CA GLN A 69 -3.34 2.34 -7.79
C GLN A 69 -2.55 1.46 -8.74
N LEU A 70 -2.76 0.14 -8.72
CA LEU A 70 -2.12 -0.80 -9.64
C LEU A 70 -2.34 -0.43 -11.12
N ALA A 71 -3.56 0.00 -11.46
CA ALA A 71 -3.91 0.42 -12.80
C ALA A 71 -3.26 1.76 -13.22
N SER A 72 -2.88 2.61 -12.26
CA SER A 72 -2.20 3.88 -12.53
C SER A 72 -0.67 3.80 -12.49
N LEU A 73 -0.10 2.68 -12.05
CA LEU A 73 1.36 2.50 -12.05
C LEU A 73 1.90 2.40 -13.49
N PRO A 74 3.03 3.06 -13.79
CA PRO A 74 3.70 2.97 -15.09
C PRO A 74 4.32 1.60 -15.36
#